data_AF-A0A2V7Q8S6-F1
#
_entry.id   AF-A0A2V7Q8S6-F1
#
_cell.length_a   1.000
_cell.length_b   1.000
_cell.length_c   1.000
_cell.angle_alpha   90.00
_cell.angle_beta   90.00
_cell.angle_gamma   90.00
#
_symmetry.space_group_name_H-M   'P 1'
#
loop_
_entity.id
_entity.type
_entity.pdbx_description
1 polymer ?
#
loop_
_entity_poly.entity_id
_entity_poly.type
_entity_poly.pdbx_seq_one_letter_code
_entity_poly.pdbx_strand_id
1 'polypeptide(L)'
;MSMTLLRSWRLELAFISLVPGCLAGQAAPRPDPVPFTRLTTYALEVDEPGVAVIRDGAAWWTLWRYFGREYRSGGETRLPDSIATPPRVDFDHDMIIAVSPARRLGCSTNTYINRIESDGDRLRVVLGPDDRTRQPMFCVEPFGSMLEAAVVPREWRHVTFVEAQPAYPIPPRAPWWTRPSVDAALDSENSVLKRVSWRVLSRDSTLPLKELRRLTEGAAAGVGPAIGLLANPRVTASVELLTILGRGPHPSGRAQELLFQLHGDALAGDPRADTAALAMVIEGLHRGDRPDIAQPLGRNPVVRDDERLLRRLIQQVGGDSVTCHAALAIYASRWPLERELPSIDPRLARFSESIGCAGPPDLTRLALPTIRVAHLCGTMFRLRNEFATAADITWDVPGTGEVGQLVLLPRGHRPYSEGWLTTLNRGTLRLYRDGRMFAIIGNSGGRPCQDADTIPPVVPLARLFFPDDTGQSVAADSGSTARYYRTLMRVTFYDTTGGDQVRNALEHWHAAIVAGGPYPTPYFLRLPDPGARWSAFDSLLGALRDTPGVQDAFPVSVRERARP
;
A
#
# COMPACT_ATOMS: atom_id res chain seq x y z
N MET A 1 57.58 -62.25 -31.82
CA MET A 1 56.28 -62.32 -32.53
C MET A 1 56.16 -61.03 -33.32
N SER A 2 56.81 -60.94 -34.49
CA SER A 2 56.24 -61.25 -35.82
C SER A 2 55.18 -60.20 -36.18
N MET A 3 55.45 -59.15 -36.97
CA MET A 3 55.92 -59.07 -38.36
C MET A 3 55.01 -59.80 -39.35
N THR A 4 54.82 -59.16 -40.53
CA THR A 4 54.25 -59.67 -41.81
C THR A 4 52.75 -59.33 -42.00
N LEU A 5 52.20 -58.89 -43.15
CA LEU A 5 52.61 -58.24 -44.42
C LEU A 5 51.40 -58.43 -45.40
N LEU A 6 51.27 -57.52 -46.39
CA LEU A 6 50.86 -57.75 -47.79
C LEU A 6 49.39 -58.02 -48.20
N ARG A 7 48.88 -57.14 -49.07
CA ARG A 7 48.61 -57.35 -50.53
C ARG A 7 48.14 -56.01 -51.15
N SER A 8 48.93 -55.30 -51.98
CA SER A 8 49.09 -55.36 -53.46
C SER A 8 47.75 -55.54 -54.22
N TRP A 9 47.38 -54.73 -55.22
CA TRP A 9 47.93 -54.56 -56.59
C TRP A 9 47.54 -53.16 -57.17
N ARG A 10 48.45 -52.38 -57.80
CA ARG A 10 48.61 -52.10 -59.27
C ARG A 10 47.29 -51.71 -59.99
N LEU A 11 47.17 -50.70 -60.86
CA LEU A 11 48.09 -50.05 -61.80
C LEU A 11 47.36 -48.86 -62.47
N GLU A 12 48.11 -47.88 -62.98
CA GLU A 12 47.89 -47.04 -64.18
C GLU A 12 48.07 -45.54 -64.00
N LEU A 13 49.16 -45.09 -64.63
CA LEU A 13 49.49 -43.72 -64.97
C LEU A 13 48.53 -43.20 -66.04
N ALA A 14 47.92 -42.04 -65.78
CA ALA A 14 47.54 -41.11 -66.83
C ALA A 14 48.13 -39.74 -66.48
N PHE A 15 49.27 -39.44 -67.08
CA PHE A 15 49.80 -38.09 -67.19
C PHE A 15 48.85 -37.31 -68.12
N ILE A 16 47.93 -36.54 -67.54
CA ILE A 16 47.20 -35.50 -68.26
C ILE A 16 47.80 -34.16 -67.84
N SER A 17 48.58 -33.60 -68.76
CA SER A 17 49.00 -32.21 -68.75
C SER A 17 47.75 -31.31 -68.87
N LEU A 18 47.27 -30.81 -67.74
CA LEU A 18 46.31 -29.71 -67.71
C LEU A 18 47.05 -28.42 -67.34
N VAL A 19 47.07 -27.54 -68.34
CA VAL A 19 47.41 -26.13 -68.33
C VAL A 19 47.05 -25.47 -66.99
N PRO A 20 47.96 -24.70 -66.35
CA PRO A 20 47.57 -23.82 -65.25
C PRO A 20 46.75 -22.67 -65.85
N GLY A 21 45.46 -22.92 -66.05
CA GLY A 21 44.51 -21.85 -66.22
C GLY A 21 44.50 -21.07 -64.93
N CYS A 22 45.00 -19.83 -64.98
CA CYS A 22 44.73 -18.80 -63.98
C CYS A 22 43.21 -18.69 -63.80
N LEU A 23 42.64 -19.51 -62.90
CA LEU A 23 41.47 -19.11 -62.16
C LEU A 23 41.94 -17.99 -61.27
N ALA A 24 41.87 -16.77 -61.81
CA ALA A 24 41.72 -15.58 -61.00
C ALA A 24 40.63 -15.92 -60.00
N GLY A 25 41.02 -16.19 -58.75
CA GLY A 25 40.07 -16.35 -57.67
C GLY A 25 39.21 -15.10 -57.71
N GLN A 26 37.95 -15.26 -58.13
CA GLN A 26 36.95 -14.24 -57.92
C GLN A 26 36.99 -14.00 -56.43
N ALA A 27 37.61 -12.88 -56.03
CA ALA A 27 37.56 -12.42 -54.66
C ALA A 27 36.08 -12.46 -54.29
N ALA A 28 35.77 -13.20 -53.22
CA ALA A 28 34.40 -13.32 -52.75
C ALA A 28 33.78 -11.91 -52.74
N PRO A 29 32.56 -11.74 -53.29
CA PRO A 29 31.94 -10.43 -53.41
C PRO A 29 32.02 -9.72 -52.06
N ARG A 30 32.55 -8.49 -52.08
CA ARG A 30 32.68 -7.70 -50.86
C ARG A 30 31.27 -7.43 -50.33
N PRO A 31 31.02 -7.67 -49.03
CA PRO A 31 29.74 -7.33 -48.41
C PRO A 31 29.40 -5.85 -48.59
N ASP A 32 28.14 -5.54 -48.89
CA ASP A 32 27.69 -4.15 -49.09
C ASP A 32 27.38 -3.48 -47.74
N PRO A 33 27.85 -2.24 -47.48
CA PRO A 33 27.61 -1.55 -46.22
C PRO A 33 26.12 -1.19 -46.05
N VAL A 34 25.58 -1.46 -44.86
CA VAL A 34 24.20 -1.13 -44.48
C VAL A 34 24.18 0.08 -43.55
N PRO A 35 23.43 1.14 -43.86
CA PRO A 35 23.30 2.30 -42.97
C PRO A 35 22.55 1.92 -41.69
N PHE A 36 22.97 2.49 -40.55
CA PHE A 36 22.33 2.25 -39.27
C PHE A 36 22.36 3.49 -38.38
N THR A 37 21.39 3.58 -37.46
CA THR A 37 21.30 4.68 -36.49
C THR A 37 21.52 4.15 -35.08
N ARG A 38 22.44 4.75 -34.31
CA ARG A 38 22.65 4.35 -32.91
C ARG A 38 21.55 4.91 -32.01
N LEU A 39 21.07 4.08 -31.10
CA LEU A 39 20.09 4.46 -30.08
C LEU A 39 20.80 4.89 -28.80
N THR A 40 20.22 5.89 -28.15
CA THR A 40 20.66 6.35 -26.83
C THR A 40 20.14 5.41 -25.75
N THR A 41 21.05 4.69 -25.12
CA THR A 41 20.75 3.59 -24.15
C THR A 41 21.46 3.77 -22.81
N TYR A 42 21.94 4.97 -22.47
CA TYR A 42 22.66 5.24 -21.21
C TYR A 42 21.87 4.87 -19.95
N ALA A 43 20.54 4.81 -20.07
CA ALA A 43 19.63 4.43 -19.00
C ALA A 43 19.43 2.90 -18.87
N LEU A 44 19.97 2.09 -19.77
CA LEU A 44 19.93 0.62 -19.70
C LEU A 44 21.21 0.08 -19.06
N GLU A 45 21.08 -0.49 -17.87
CA GLU A 45 22.20 -1.11 -17.16
C GLU A 45 22.14 -2.64 -17.32
N VAL A 46 22.93 -3.18 -18.25
CA VAL A 46 22.99 -4.63 -18.52
C VAL A 46 24.37 -5.17 -18.17
N ASP A 47 24.52 -5.70 -16.95
CA ASP A 47 25.83 -6.09 -16.42
C ASP A 47 26.43 -7.38 -17.02
N GLU A 48 25.68 -8.12 -17.84
CA GLU A 48 26.14 -9.35 -18.49
C GLU A 48 26.33 -9.18 -20.00
N PRO A 49 27.40 -9.75 -20.57
CA PRO A 49 27.60 -9.75 -22.00
C PRO A 49 26.48 -10.46 -22.74
N GLY A 50 26.10 -9.93 -23.89
CA GLY A 50 25.12 -10.59 -24.74
C GLY A 50 24.84 -9.86 -26.04
N VAL A 51 24.44 -10.63 -27.06
CA VAL A 51 23.89 -10.09 -28.31
C VAL A 51 22.41 -10.45 -28.47
N ALA A 52 21.62 -9.53 -28.99
CA ALA A 52 20.20 -9.72 -29.28
C ALA A 52 19.78 -9.00 -30.56
N VAL A 53 18.78 -9.56 -31.24
CA VAL A 53 18.07 -8.94 -32.37
C VAL A 53 16.62 -8.76 -31.95
N ILE A 54 16.17 -7.51 -31.89
CA ILE A 54 14.85 -7.14 -31.36
C ILE A 54 14.00 -6.71 -32.54
N ARG A 55 12.91 -7.45 -32.76
CA ARG A 55 12.02 -7.29 -33.92
C ARG A 55 10.64 -6.79 -33.53
N ASP A 56 10.40 -6.36 -32.31
CA ASP A 56 9.10 -5.81 -31.97
C ASP A 56 9.20 -4.88 -30.76
N GLY A 57 8.20 -4.00 -30.66
CA GLY A 57 8.12 -3.02 -29.58
C GLY A 57 7.91 -3.66 -28.21
N ALA A 58 7.29 -4.84 -28.11
CA ALA A 58 7.06 -5.51 -26.84
C ALA A 58 8.37 -6.06 -26.25
N ALA A 59 9.20 -6.66 -27.08
CA ALA A 59 10.56 -7.10 -26.80
C ALA A 59 11.44 -5.92 -26.38
N TRP A 60 11.38 -4.81 -27.11
CA TRP A 60 12.10 -3.59 -26.75
C TRP A 60 11.64 -3.06 -25.39
N TRP A 61 10.34 -2.91 -25.18
CA TRP A 61 9.79 -2.46 -23.91
C TRP A 61 10.13 -3.38 -22.74
N THR A 62 10.15 -4.70 -22.97
CA THR A 62 10.54 -5.70 -21.97
C THR A 62 11.96 -5.47 -21.48
N LEU A 63 12.88 -5.15 -22.39
CA LEU A 63 14.25 -4.85 -22.03
C LEU A 63 14.35 -3.64 -21.09
N TRP A 64 13.62 -2.57 -21.39
CA TRP A 64 13.58 -1.38 -20.55
C TRP A 64 12.91 -1.64 -19.20
N ARG A 65 11.88 -2.48 -19.17
CA ARG A 65 11.28 -2.92 -17.90
C ARG A 65 12.28 -3.67 -17.02
N TYR A 66 13.16 -4.47 -17.63
CA TYR A 66 14.14 -5.27 -16.90
C TYR A 66 15.36 -4.46 -16.47
N PHE A 67 15.86 -3.56 -17.32
CA PHE A 67 17.18 -2.91 -17.14
C PHE A 67 17.14 -1.38 -17.14
N GLY A 68 16.06 -0.74 -17.58
CA GLY A 68 15.96 0.71 -17.71
C GLY A 68 15.84 1.44 -16.38
N ARG A 69 16.71 2.42 -16.10
CA ARG A 69 16.75 3.20 -14.86
C ARG A 69 16.68 4.69 -15.17
N GLU A 70 15.89 5.43 -14.39
CA GLU A 70 15.96 6.89 -14.40
C GLU A 70 16.98 7.40 -13.38
N TYR A 71 17.55 8.57 -13.63
CA TYR A 71 18.53 9.22 -12.77
C TYR A 71 18.07 10.63 -12.43
N ARG A 72 18.33 11.08 -11.21
CA ARG A 72 18.28 12.51 -10.89
C ARG A 72 19.41 13.19 -11.65
N SER A 73 19.05 14.24 -12.40
CA SER A 73 19.97 15.23 -12.98
C SER A 73 21.31 14.67 -13.48
N GLY A 74 21.40 14.35 -14.78
CA GLY A 74 22.70 14.12 -15.42
C GLY A 74 23.52 12.91 -14.94
N GLY A 75 22.89 11.95 -14.25
CA GLY A 75 23.50 10.66 -13.90
C GLY A 75 23.94 10.51 -12.44
N GLU A 76 23.81 11.53 -11.59
CA GLU A 76 24.43 11.49 -10.26
C GLU A 76 23.75 10.54 -9.26
N THR A 77 22.47 10.20 -9.44
CA THR A 77 21.79 9.26 -8.53
C THR A 77 20.63 8.52 -9.20
N ARG A 78 20.61 7.19 -9.09
CA ARG A 78 19.48 6.36 -9.55
C ARG A 78 18.20 6.74 -8.80
N LEU A 79 17.13 7.02 -9.55
CA LEU A 79 15.81 7.11 -8.95
C LEU A 79 15.37 5.71 -8.52
N PRO A 80 14.94 5.55 -7.26
CA PRO A 80 14.38 4.27 -6.83
C PRO A 80 13.19 3.95 -7.73
N ASP A 81 13.17 2.72 -8.21
CA ASP A 81 11.95 2.10 -8.73
C ASP A 81 11.32 2.70 -10.00
N SER A 82 11.93 3.70 -10.62
CA SER A 82 11.50 4.23 -11.92
C SER A 82 12.10 3.47 -13.11
N ILE A 83 11.31 3.35 -14.17
CA ILE A 83 11.69 2.72 -15.44
C ILE A 83 11.84 3.83 -16.47
N ALA A 84 13.04 3.97 -17.03
CA ALA A 84 13.27 4.93 -18.09
C ALA A 84 12.46 4.60 -19.35
N THR A 85 12.09 5.64 -20.10
CA THR A 85 11.33 5.47 -21.33
C THR A 85 12.26 5.09 -22.50
N PRO A 86 11.99 4.00 -23.23
CA PRO A 86 12.74 3.63 -24.42
C PRO A 86 12.69 4.70 -25.53
N PRO A 87 13.78 4.85 -26.30
CA PRO A 87 13.74 5.49 -27.61
C PRO A 87 12.67 4.87 -28.50
N ARG A 88 11.96 5.72 -29.25
CA ARG A 88 10.95 5.29 -30.23
C ARG A 88 11.65 4.67 -31.45
N VAL A 89 11.14 3.54 -31.91
CA VAL A 89 11.58 2.84 -33.12
C VAL A 89 10.34 2.37 -33.86
N ASP A 90 10.34 2.55 -35.18
CA ASP A 90 9.27 2.06 -36.05
C ASP A 90 9.52 0.60 -36.42
N PHE A 91 8.97 -0.32 -35.64
CA PHE A 91 9.19 -1.75 -35.85
C PHE A 91 8.49 -2.32 -37.09
N ASP A 92 7.65 -1.55 -37.79
CA ASP A 92 7.10 -1.99 -39.07
C ASP A 92 8.17 -1.96 -40.17
N HIS A 93 9.11 -1.00 -40.08
CA HIS A 93 10.18 -0.81 -41.06
C HIS A 93 11.56 -1.25 -40.53
N ASP A 94 11.75 -1.21 -39.21
CA ASP A 94 13.06 -1.38 -38.58
C ASP A 94 13.13 -2.56 -37.60
N MET A 95 14.36 -2.95 -37.29
CA MET A 95 14.72 -3.82 -36.18
C MET A 95 15.92 -3.25 -35.42
N ILE A 96 16.14 -3.70 -34.18
CA ILE A 96 17.26 -3.25 -33.35
C ILE A 96 18.28 -4.39 -33.20
N ILE A 97 19.55 -4.07 -33.39
CA ILE A 97 20.70 -4.88 -32.99
C ILE A 97 21.19 -4.36 -31.65
N ALA A 98 21.21 -5.19 -30.63
CA ALA A 98 21.64 -4.82 -29.28
C ALA A 98 22.83 -5.66 -28.83
N VAL A 99 23.86 -5.02 -28.27
CA VAL A 99 25.10 -5.66 -27.85
C VAL A 99 25.57 -5.12 -26.50
N SER A 100 25.75 -6.01 -25.53
CA SER A 100 26.44 -5.75 -24.28
C SER A 100 27.80 -6.47 -24.30
N PRO A 101 28.93 -5.75 -24.18
CA PRO A 101 30.27 -6.33 -24.27
C PRO A 101 30.70 -7.04 -22.96
N ALA A 102 31.58 -8.04 -23.08
CA ALA A 102 32.06 -8.85 -21.95
C ALA A 102 33.10 -8.18 -21.04
N ARG A 103 33.69 -7.06 -21.47
CA ARG A 103 34.68 -6.30 -20.70
C ARG A 103 34.32 -4.81 -20.74
N ARG A 104 34.42 -4.16 -19.57
CA ARG A 104 34.49 -2.69 -19.48
C ARG A 104 35.76 -2.26 -20.20
N LEU A 105 35.64 -1.85 -21.45
CA LEU A 105 36.73 -1.27 -22.21
C LEU A 105 36.63 0.25 -22.01
N GLY A 106 37.77 0.88 -21.81
CA GLY A 106 37.86 2.26 -21.32
C GLY A 106 37.25 3.33 -22.26
N CYS A 107 37.27 4.60 -21.81
CA CYS A 107 36.55 5.75 -22.39
C CYS A 107 36.78 6.07 -23.88
N SER A 108 37.48 5.27 -24.66
CA SER A 108 37.52 5.56 -26.09
C SER A 108 36.12 5.37 -26.66
N THR A 109 35.71 6.29 -27.52
CA THR A 109 34.51 6.31 -28.35
C THR A 109 34.39 5.11 -29.31
N ASN A 110 35.05 4.00 -29.01
CA ASN A 110 35.03 2.78 -29.78
C ASN A 110 33.69 2.08 -29.52
N THR A 111 32.72 2.48 -30.33
CA THR A 111 31.46 1.77 -30.55
C THR A 111 31.77 0.30 -30.83
N TYR A 112 31.19 -0.58 -30.04
CA TYR A 112 31.35 -2.02 -30.17
C TYR A 112 30.70 -2.55 -31.44
N ILE A 113 29.58 -1.96 -31.87
CA ILE A 113 29.04 -2.11 -33.23
C ILE A 113 29.87 -1.20 -34.15
N ASN A 114 30.84 -1.78 -34.84
CA ASN A 114 31.72 -1.04 -35.75
C ASN A 114 31.00 -0.72 -37.06
N ARG A 115 30.54 -1.76 -37.77
CA ARG A 115 29.76 -1.62 -39.00
C ARG A 115 28.79 -2.77 -39.18
N ILE A 116 27.84 -2.56 -40.08
CA ILE A 116 26.84 -3.54 -40.47
C ILE A 116 26.94 -3.70 -41.99
N GLU A 117 27.02 -4.94 -42.44
CA GLU A 117 27.19 -5.32 -43.83
C GLU A 117 26.05 -6.25 -44.24
N SER A 118 25.73 -6.29 -45.54
CA SER A 118 24.82 -7.27 -46.12
C SER A 118 25.59 -8.26 -46.99
N ASP A 119 25.21 -9.53 -46.87
CA ASP A 119 25.67 -10.65 -47.68
C ASP A 119 24.42 -11.38 -48.20
N GLY A 120 23.81 -10.81 -49.23
CA GLY A 120 22.53 -11.27 -49.78
C GLY A 120 21.38 -11.15 -48.77
N ASP A 121 20.82 -12.29 -48.36
CA ASP A 121 19.70 -12.36 -47.41
C ASP A 121 20.15 -12.32 -45.92
N ARG A 122 21.45 -12.15 -45.68
CA ARG A 122 22.07 -12.14 -44.34
C ARG A 122 22.61 -10.76 -44.01
N LEU A 123 22.31 -10.32 -42.80
CA LEU A 123 22.94 -9.15 -42.20
C LEU A 123 24.13 -9.61 -41.35
N ARG A 124 25.29 -9.02 -41.56
CA ARG A 124 26.54 -9.31 -40.85
C ARG A 124 26.91 -8.11 -39.98
N VAL A 125 26.87 -8.29 -38.66
CA VAL A 125 27.19 -7.27 -37.66
C VAL A 125 28.64 -7.46 -37.23
N VAL A 126 29.50 -6.50 -37.58
CA VAL A 126 30.93 -6.55 -37.28
C VAL A 126 31.20 -5.86 -35.95
N LEU A 127 31.76 -6.61 -35.00
CA LEU A 127 32.02 -6.17 -33.63
C LEU A 127 33.49 -5.85 -33.38
N GLY A 128 33.76 -4.74 -32.71
CA GLY A 128 35.12 -4.28 -32.37
C GLY A 128 35.82 -3.50 -33.49
N PRO A 129 36.93 -2.82 -33.17
CA PRO A 129 37.66 -1.95 -34.10
C PRO A 129 38.39 -2.74 -35.20
N ASP A 130 38.56 -2.12 -36.38
CA ASP A 130 39.29 -2.71 -37.51
C ASP A 130 40.80 -2.77 -37.27
N ASP A 131 41.38 -1.76 -36.65
CA ASP A 131 42.81 -1.69 -36.34
C ASP A 131 43.10 -2.06 -34.88
N ARG A 132 44.29 -2.60 -34.62
CA ARG A 132 44.80 -2.81 -33.25
C ARG A 132 45.10 -1.44 -32.64
N THR A 133 44.09 -0.73 -32.17
CA THR A 133 44.29 0.55 -31.48
C THR A 133 45.18 0.34 -30.25
N ARG A 134 46.01 1.35 -29.93
CA ARG A 134 46.74 1.44 -28.66
C ARG A 134 45.77 1.15 -27.50
N GLN A 135 46.26 0.39 -26.51
CA GLN A 135 45.47 -0.08 -25.36
C GLN A 135 44.48 0.99 -24.87
N PRO A 136 43.19 0.65 -24.70
CA PRO A 136 42.22 1.60 -24.19
C PRO A 136 42.68 2.08 -22.81
N MET A 137 42.73 3.41 -22.62
CA MET A 137 42.92 3.98 -21.29
C MET A 137 41.78 3.50 -20.41
N PHE A 138 42.09 2.75 -19.35
CA PHE A 138 41.09 2.33 -18.37
C PHE A 138 40.42 3.57 -17.78
N CYS A 139 39.13 3.69 -18.00
CA CYS A 139 38.30 4.63 -17.28
C CYS A 139 37.41 3.88 -16.30
N VAL A 140 37.25 4.45 -15.13
CA VAL A 140 36.16 4.10 -14.25
C VAL A 140 34.91 4.74 -14.85
N GLU A 141 34.21 4.02 -15.73
CA GLU A 141 32.86 4.44 -16.09
C GLU A 141 32.00 4.42 -14.82
N PRO A 142 31.32 5.53 -14.48
CA PRO A 142 30.57 5.62 -13.23
C PRO A 142 29.30 4.74 -13.22
N PHE A 143 28.92 4.15 -14.36
CA PHE A 143 27.65 3.43 -14.54
C PHE A 143 27.89 2.07 -15.22
N GLY A 144 26.95 1.12 -15.08
CA GLY A 144 27.09 -0.27 -15.53
C GLY A 144 27.43 -0.43 -17.02
N SER A 145 27.69 -1.66 -17.48
CA SER A 145 28.05 -1.91 -18.89
C SER A 145 26.96 -1.34 -19.81
N MET A 146 27.34 -0.39 -20.67
CA MET A 146 26.41 0.21 -21.63
C MET A 146 25.99 -0.84 -22.67
N LEU A 147 24.69 -1.05 -22.81
CA LEU A 147 24.13 -1.77 -23.94
C LEU A 147 24.20 -0.87 -25.18
N GLU A 148 25.01 -1.20 -26.18
CA GLU A 148 24.95 -0.49 -27.47
C GLU A 148 23.78 -1.02 -28.29
N ALA A 149 23.00 -0.13 -28.90
CA ALA A 149 21.89 -0.50 -29.76
C ALA A 149 21.91 0.29 -31.07
N ALA A 150 21.64 -0.40 -32.18
CA ALA A 150 21.59 0.16 -33.52
C ALA A 150 20.28 -0.23 -34.23
N VAL A 151 19.65 0.73 -34.90
CA VAL A 151 18.47 0.53 -35.75
C VAL A 151 18.92 0.25 -37.17
N VAL A 152 18.37 -0.80 -37.77
CA VAL A 152 18.58 -1.21 -39.16
C VAL A 152 17.25 -1.59 -39.80
N PRO A 153 17.12 -1.51 -41.14
CA PRO A 153 15.92 -1.98 -41.83
C PRO A 153 15.60 -3.44 -41.50
N ARG A 154 14.31 -3.77 -41.45
CA ARG A 154 13.79 -5.07 -40.98
C ARG A 154 13.89 -6.20 -42.02
N GLU A 155 14.28 -5.89 -43.26
CA GLU A 155 14.20 -6.79 -44.42
C GLU A 155 15.02 -8.09 -44.27
N TRP A 156 16.08 -8.11 -43.46
CA TRP A 156 16.90 -9.30 -43.24
C TRP A 156 16.33 -10.24 -42.18
N ARG A 157 16.19 -11.52 -42.56
CA ARG A 157 15.73 -12.59 -41.65
C ARG A 157 16.86 -13.16 -40.79
N HIS A 158 18.06 -13.26 -41.36
CA HIS A 158 19.22 -13.86 -40.70
C HIS A 158 20.23 -12.77 -40.33
N VAL A 159 20.63 -12.75 -39.06
CA VAL A 159 21.67 -11.85 -38.56
C VAL A 159 22.80 -12.69 -37.99
N THR A 160 24.01 -12.43 -38.43
CA THR A 160 25.24 -13.04 -37.90
C THR A 160 26.11 -11.97 -37.26
N PHE A 161 26.73 -12.32 -36.14
CA PHE A 161 27.72 -11.48 -35.50
C PHE A 161 29.10 -12.02 -35.87
N VAL A 162 30.03 -11.13 -36.18
CA VAL A 162 31.41 -11.49 -36.50
C VAL A 162 32.36 -10.57 -35.76
N GLU A 163 33.49 -11.11 -35.34
CA GLU A 163 34.57 -10.31 -34.76
C GLU A 163 35.33 -9.58 -35.88
N ALA A 164 35.61 -8.29 -35.70
CA ALA A 164 36.56 -7.57 -36.56
C ALA A 164 37.99 -8.12 -36.35
N GLN A 165 38.29 -8.57 -35.13
CA GLN A 165 39.57 -9.14 -34.74
C GLN A 165 39.39 -10.22 -33.66
N PRO A 166 40.28 -11.23 -33.60
CA PRO A 166 40.23 -12.31 -32.59
C PRO A 166 40.31 -11.85 -31.13
N ALA A 167 40.74 -10.62 -30.86
CA ALA A 167 40.81 -10.05 -29.51
C ALA A 167 39.44 -9.59 -28.97
N TYR A 168 38.40 -9.58 -29.81
CA TYR A 168 37.05 -9.12 -29.48
C TYR A 168 36.04 -10.25 -29.67
N PRO A 169 36.01 -11.24 -28.76
CA PRO A 169 35.13 -12.38 -28.89
C PRO A 169 33.67 -11.93 -28.90
N ILE A 170 32.88 -12.55 -29.76
CA ILE A 170 31.44 -12.30 -29.86
C ILE A 170 30.78 -12.74 -28.55
N PRO A 171 30.01 -11.86 -27.88
CA PRO A 171 29.25 -12.25 -26.70
C PRO A 171 28.26 -13.39 -27.02
N PRO A 172 27.93 -14.24 -26.04
CA PRO A 172 26.89 -15.25 -26.24
C PRO A 172 25.54 -14.58 -26.57
N ARG A 173 24.55 -15.37 -27.01
CA ARG A 173 23.16 -14.88 -27.05
C ARG A 173 22.78 -14.35 -25.67
N ALA A 174 22.15 -13.17 -25.66
CA ALA A 174 21.78 -12.43 -24.46
C ALA A 174 21.13 -13.31 -23.37
N PRO A 175 21.86 -13.72 -22.31
CA PRO A 175 21.29 -14.53 -21.23
C PRO A 175 20.25 -13.71 -20.44
N TRP A 176 20.45 -12.40 -20.39
CA TRP A 176 19.57 -11.39 -19.81
C TRP A 176 18.22 -11.24 -20.56
N TRP A 177 18.04 -11.93 -21.69
CA TRP A 177 16.75 -12.04 -22.38
C TRP A 177 15.84 -13.12 -21.79
N THR A 178 16.37 -13.97 -20.92
CA THR A 178 15.61 -15.07 -20.31
C THR A 178 14.48 -14.50 -19.46
N ARG A 179 13.28 -15.10 -19.56
CA ARG A 179 12.12 -14.64 -18.81
C ARG A 179 12.38 -14.80 -17.29
N PRO A 180 12.10 -13.77 -16.49
CA PRO A 180 12.14 -13.87 -15.04
C PRO A 180 11.32 -15.04 -14.51
N SER A 181 11.85 -15.74 -13.51
CA SER A 181 11.15 -16.82 -12.82
C SER A 181 11.45 -16.77 -11.32
N VAL A 182 10.54 -17.34 -10.52
CA VAL A 182 10.75 -17.42 -9.07
C VAL A 182 11.96 -18.29 -8.75
N ASP A 183 12.16 -19.37 -9.51
CA ASP A 183 13.33 -20.25 -9.33
C ASP A 183 14.63 -19.48 -9.56
N ALA A 184 14.69 -18.62 -10.59
CA ALA A 184 15.86 -17.79 -10.82
C ALA A 184 16.03 -16.68 -9.77
N ALA A 185 14.94 -16.14 -9.20
CA ALA A 185 15.03 -15.21 -8.08
C ALA A 185 15.60 -15.89 -6.83
N LEU A 186 15.21 -17.13 -6.58
CA LEU A 186 15.59 -17.89 -5.40
C LEU A 186 16.91 -18.66 -5.55
N ASP A 187 17.53 -18.58 -6.72
CA ASP A 187 18.86 -19.10 -6.97
C ASP A 187 19.87 -18.53 -5.94
N SER A 188 20.77 -19.37 -5.47
CA SER A 188 21.83 -18.98 -4.53
C SER A 188 22.96 -18.22 -5.24
N GLU A 189 23.12 -18.39 -6.55
CA GLU A 189 24.14 -17.73 -7.34
C GLU A 189 23.80 -16.25 -7.60
N ASN A 190 24.83 -15.40 -7.71
CA ASN A 190 24.65 -13.99 -8.07
C ASN A 190 24.64 -13.83 -9.60
N SER A 191 23.51 -14.12 -10.23
CA SER A 191 23.30 -13.93 -11.68
C SER A 191 22.54 -12.66 -12.02
N VAL A 192 22.66 -12.14 -13.24
CA VAL A 192 21.78 -11.04 -13.72
C VAL A 192 20.33 -11.50 -13.72
N LEU A 193 20.06 -12.75 -14.10
CA LEU A 193 18.70 -13.28 -14.12
C LEU A 193 18.05 -13.24 -12.72
N LYS A 194 18.81 -13.54 -11.66
CA LYS A 194 18.36 -13.36 -10.27
C LYS A 194 18.00 -11.90 -9.98
N ARG A 195 18.88 -10.96 -10.29
CA ARG A 195 18.65 -9.53 -10.04
C ARG A 195 17.42 -8.99 -10.78
N VAL A 196 17.26 -9.37 -12.05
CA VAL A 196 16.09 -9.02 -12.86
C VAL A 196 14.83 -9.65 -12.30
N SER A 197 14.90 -10.92 -11.89
CA SER A 197 13.74 -11.61 -11.32
C SER A 197 13.26 -10.95 -10.04
N TRP A 198 14.15 -10.57 -9.13
CA TRP A 198 13.78 -9.79 -7.95
C TRP A 198 13.19 -8.42 -8.28
N ARG A 199 13.72 -7.75 -9.30
CA ARG A 199 13.22 -6.43 -9.73
C ARG A 199 11.79 -6.51 -10.29
N VAL A 200 11.51 -7.52 -11.11
CA VAL A 200 10.26 -7.63 -11.88
C VAL A 200 9.18 -8.32 -11.06
N LEU A 201 9.48 -9.50 -10.52
CA LEU A 201 8.49 -10.38 -9.89
C LEU A 201 8.00 -9.83 -8.57
N SER A 202 8.83 -9.09 -7.83
CA SER A 202 8.41 -8.50 -6.55
C SER A 202 7.23 -7.55 -6.71
N ARG A 203 7.06 -6.90 -7.87
CA ARG A 203 5.96 -5.97 -8.18
C ARG A 203 4.82 -6.60 -8.95
N ASP A 204 4.96 -7.85 -9.35
CA ASP A 204 3.95 -8.53 -10.14
C ASP A 204 2.80 -8.99 -9.23
N SER A 205 1.71 -8.22 -9.24
CA SER A 205 0.50 -8.55 -8.48
C SER A 205 -0.28 -9.72 -9.08
N THR A 206 0.04 -10.15 -10.30
CA THR A 206 -0.61 -11.29 -10.97
C THR A 206 -0.05 -12.64 -10.54
N LEU A 207 1.09 -12.66 -9.82
CA LEU A 207 1.69 -13.90 -9.35
C LEU A 207 0.73 -14.71 -8.45
N PRO A 208 0.69 -16.04 -8.57
CA PRO A 208 -0.03 -16.89 -7.64
C PRO A 208 0.46 -16.64 -6.20
N LEU A 209 -0.45 -16.73 -5.22
CA LEU A 209 -0.09 -16.50 -3.80
C LEU A 209 1.03 -17.44 -3.33
N LYS A 210 1.04 -18.68 -3.83
CA LYS A 210 2.12 -19.65 -3.57
C LYS A 210 3.49 -19.14 -4.00
N GLU A 211 3.58 -18.50 -5.16
CA GLU A 211 4.84 -17.95 -5.67
C GLU A 211 5.26 -16.69 -4.92
N LEU A 212 4.31 -15.83 -4.56
CA LEU A 212 4.58 -14.69 -3.67
C LEU A 212 5.12 -15.18 -2.32
N ARG A 213 4.53 -16.22 -1.73
CA ARG A 213 5.02 -16.83 -0.48
C ARG A 213 6.47 -17.30 -0.60
N ARG A 214 6.81 -18.03 -1.68
CA ARG A 214 8.19 -18.48 -1.92
C ARG A 214 9.18 -17.31 -2.01
N LEU A 215 8.81 -16.23 -2.71
CA LEU A 215 9.64 -15.01 -2.75
C LEU A 215 9.76 -14.37 -1.36
N THR A 216 8.66 -14.25 -0.62
CA THR A 216 8.65 -13.72 0.75
C THR A 216 9.56 -14.52 1.68
N GLU A 217 9.53 -15.86 1.62
CA GLU A 217 10.44 -16.74 2.36
C GLU A 217 11.89 -16.54 1.95
N GLY A 218 12.18 -16.48 0.64
CA GLY A 218 13.53 -16.19 0.13
C GLY A 218 14.07 -14.84 0.60
N ALA A 219 13.25 -13.79 0.60
CA ALA A 219 13.63 -12.48 1.08
C ALA A 219 13.89 -12.48 2.60
N ALA A 220 13.04 -13.16 3.38
CA ALA A 220 13.21 -13.32 4.82
C ALA A 220 14.50 -14.11 5.17
N ALA A 221 14.92 -15.01 4.28
CA ALA A 221 16.18 -15.75 4.34
C ALA A 221 17.40 -14.99 3.77
N GLY A 222 17.24 -13.75 3.31
CA GLY A 222 18.33 -12.92 2.79
C GLY A 222 18.75 -13.22 1.34
N VAL A 223 18.01 -14.07 0.61
CA VAL A 223 18.30 -14.41 -0.80
C VAL A 223 18.04 -13.22 -1.73
N GLY A 224 17.13 -12.33 -1.35
CA GLY A 224 16.84 -11.11 -2.09
C GLY A 224 16.20 -10.01 -1.24
N PRO A 225 15.94 -8.84 -1.84
CA PRO A 225 15.51 -7.66 -1.09
C PRO A 225 14.03 -7.71 -0.72
N ALA A 226 13.74 -7.68 0.59
CA ALA A 226 12.37 -7.59 1.10
C ALA A 226 11.64 -6.31 0.65
N ILE A 227 12.38 -5.20 0.47
CA ILE A 227 11.77 -3.88 0.20
C ILE A 227 10.96 -3.86 -1.11
N GLY A 228 11.42 -4.59 -2.14
CA GLY A 228 10.71 -4.67 -3.41
C GLY A 228 9.37 -5.39 -3.29
N LEU A 229 9.29 -6.41 -2.43
CA LEU A 229 8.04 -7.14 -2.16
C LEU A 229 7.04 -6.30 -1.40
N LEU A 230 7.50 -5.42 -0.51
CA LEU A 230 6.62 -4.52 0.25
C LEU A 230 5.95 -3.45 -0.65
N ALA A 231 6.43 -3.24 -1.87
CA ALA A 231 5.72 -2.43 -2.86
C ALA A 231 4.54 -3.18 -3.52
N ASN A 232 4.42 -4.49 -3.32
CA ASN A 232 3.32 -5.28 -3.86
C ASN A 232 2.08 -5.17 -2.96
N PRO A 233 0.94 -4.68 -3.47
CA PRO A 233 -0.27 -4.50 -2.67
C PRO A 233 -0.81 -5.81 -2.09
N ARG A 234 -0.56 -6.95 -2.75
CA ARG A 234 -0.99 -8.27 -2.24
C ARG A 234 -0.12 -8.77 -1.10
N VAL A 235 1.14 -8.33 -1.03
CA VAL A 235 2.03 -8.62 0.10
C VAL A 235 1.62 -7.79 1.29
N THR A 236 1.41 -6.48 1.12
CA THR A 236 1.03 -5.59 2.23
C THR A 236 -0.38 -5.84 2.76
N ALA A 237 -1.31 -6.33 1.92
CA ALA A 237 -2.63 -6.76 2.36
C ALA A 237 -2.65 -8.11 3.10
N SER A 238 -1.54 -8.88 3.06
CA SER A 238 -1.49 -10.22 3.64
C SER A 238 -0.74 -10.23 4.98
N VAL A 239 -1.47 -10.49 6.06
CA VAL A 239 -0.90 -10.76 7.40
C VAL A 239 0.18 -11.83 7.33
N GLU A 240 -0.09 -12.94 6.64
CA GLU A 240 0.83 -14.07 6.54
C GLU A 240 2.17 -13.66 5.94
N LEU A 241 2.14 -12.95 4.80
CA LEU A 241 3.37 -12.59 4.08
C LEU A 241 4.16 -11.52 4.85
N LEU A 242 3.49 -10.56 5.47
CA LEU A 242 4.16 -9.57 6.33
C LEU A 242 4.81 -10.24 7.56
N THR A 243 4.13 -11.20 8.19
CA THR A 243 4.69 -11.97 9.31
C THR A 243 5.91 -12.79 8.88
N ILE A 244 5.91 -13.41 7.69
CA ILE A 244 7.10 -14.11 7.19
C ILE A 244 8.29 -13.14 7.04
N LEU A 245 8.09 -11.98 6.42
CA LEU A 245 9.14 -10.96 6.26
C LEU A 245 9.61 -10.39 7.61
N GLY A 246 8.72 -10.29 8.59
CA GLY A 246 9.04 -9.71 9.89
C GLY A 246 9.78 -10.64 10.86
N ARG A 247 9.86 -11.96 10.60
CA ARG A 247 10.43 -12.95 11.56
C ARG A 247 11.63 -13.74 11.07
N GLY A 248 11.96 -13.68 9.78
CA GLY A 248 13.04 -14.50 9.23
C GLY A 248 14.42 -14.17 9.80
N PRO A 249 15.47 -14.92 9.40
CA PRO A 249 16.87 -14.62 9.75
C PRO A 249 17.29 -13.17 9.42
N HIS A 250 16.66 -12.57 8.41
CA HIS A 250 16.84 -11.17 8.03
C HIS A 250 15.50 -10.43 8.14
N PRO A 251 15.04 -10.13 9.37
CA PRO A 251 13.71 -9.57 9.58
C PRO A 251 13.61 -8.15 9.01
N SER A 252 12.54 -7.88 8.29
CA SER A 252 12.24 -6.55 7.77
C SER A 252 11.49 -5.72 8.81
N GLY A 253 12.17 -4.74 9.43
CA GLY A 253 11.52 -3.79 10.35
C GLY A 253 10.36 -3.04 9.69
N ARG A 254 10.46 -2.72 8.39
CA ARG A 254 9.36 -2.11 7.64
C ARG A 254 8.15 -3.03 7.49
N ALA A 255 8.36 -4.34 7.35
CA ALA A 255 7.25 -5.30 7.32
C ALA A 255 6.54 -5.38 8.68
N GLN A 256 7.29 -5.38 9.79
CA GLN A 256 6.73 -5.33 11.15
C GLN A 256 5.90 -4.06 11.37
N GLU A 257 6.44 -2.91 10.96
CA GLU A 257 5.75 -1.62 11.03
C GLU A 257 4.45 -1.63 10.22
N LEU A 258 4.49 -2.14 8.97
CA LEU A 258 3.30 -2.26 8.13
C LEU A 258 2.28 -3.24 8.71
N LEU A 259 2.71 -4.35 9.29
CA LEU A 259 1.83 -5.29 9.96
C LEU A 259 1.08 -4.61 11.12
N PHE A 260 1.81 -3.88 11.96
CA PHE A 260 1.22 -3.11 13.06
C PHE A 260 0.26 -2.02 12.56
N GLN A 261 0.69 -1.21 11.59
CA GLN A 261 -0.08 -0.08 11.09
C GLN A 261 -1.35 -0.50 10.33
N LEU A 262 -1.28 -1.56 9.53
CA LEU A 262 -2.38 -1.96 8.65
C LEU A 262 -3.29 -3.03 9.27
N HIS A 263 -2.75 -3.91 10.12
CA HIS A 263 -3.47 -5.09 10.61
C HIS A 263 -3.50 -5.21 12.13
N GLY A 264 -2.86 -4.29 12.87
CA GLY A 264 -2.71 -4.39 14.32
C GLY A 264 -4.03 -4.51 15.10
N ASP A 265 -5.03 -3.68 14.78
CA ASP A 265 -6.35 -3.71 15.43
C ASP A 265 -7.09 -5.02 15.14
N ALA A 266 -7.14 -5.43 13.86
CA ALA A 266 -7.78 -6.68 13.45
C ALA A 266 -7.14 -7.91 14.12
N LEU A 267 -5.80 -7.96 14.19
CA LEU A 267 -5.07 -9.03 14.85
C LEU A 267 -5.27 -9.04 16.36
N ALA A 268 -5.31 -7.87 16.99
CA ALA A 268 -5.53 -7.76 18.43
C ALA A 268 -6.88 -8.33 18.85
N GLY A 269 -7.92 -8.15 18.04
CA GLY A 269 -9.26 -8.69 18.27
C GLY A 269 -9.48 -10.15 17.82
N ASP A 270 -8.60 -10.70 16.98
CA ASP A 270 -8.81 -12.04 16.40
C ASP A 270 -8.39 -13.16 17.38
N PRO A 271 -9.33 -14.01 17.84
CA PRO A 271 -9.05 -15.08 18.78
C PRO A 271 -8.23 -16.24 18.17
N ARG A 272 -7.99 -16.21 16.86
CA ARG A 272 -7.20 -17.22 16.12
C ARG A 272 -5.96 -16.61 15.45
N ALA A 273 -5.58 -15.40 15.83
CA ALA A 273 -4.40 -14.74 15.29
C ALA A 273 -3.13 -15.56 15.52
N ASP A 274 -2.24 -15.54 14.53
CA ASP A 274 -0.93 -16.18 14.60
C ASP A 274 -0.07 -15.57 15.71
N THR A 275 0.56 -16.42 16.53
CA THR A 275 1.39 -16.01 17.68
C THR A 275 2.55 -15.11 17.27
N ALA A 276 3.18 -15.35 16.11
CA ALA A 276 4.30 -14.52 15.63
C ALA A 276 3.80 -13.16 15.14
N ALA A 277 2.64 -13.10 14.49
CA ALA A 277 2.00 -11.85 14.13
C ALA A 277 1.66 -11.00 15.37
N LEU A 278 1.05 -11.62 16.40
CA LEU A 278 0.75 -10.96 17.67
C LEU A 278 2.00 -10.46 18.39
N ALA A 279 3.09 -11.23 18.38
CA ALA A 279 4.36 -10.79 18.97
C ALA A 279 4.88 -9.49 18.32
N MET A 280 4.79 -9.37 17.00
CA MET A 280 5.18 -8.16 16.27
C MET A 280 4.25 -6.98 16.57
N VAL A 281 2.94 -7.23 16.66
CA VAL A 281 1.97 -6.18 17.00
C VAL A 281 2.24 -5.65 18.42
N ILE A 282 2.53 -6.53 19.38
CA ILE A 282 2.89 -6.15 20.75
C ILE A 282 4.17 -5.30 20.76
N GLU A 283 5.21 -5.71 20.02
CA GLU A 283 6.46 -4.94 19.91
C GLU A 283 6.23 -3.55 19.29
N GLY A 284 5.26 -3.44 18.38
CA GLY A 284 4.86 -2.17 17.75
C GLY A 284 4.23 -1.14 18.69
N LEU A 285 3.77 -1.52 19.90
CA LEU A 285 3.07 -0.61 20.83
C LEU A 285 3.94 0.50 21.45
N HIS A 286 5.28 0.35 21.46
CA HIS A 286 6.25 1.34 21.93
C HIS A 286 5.80 2.17 23.15
N ARG A 287 5.66 1.55 24.32
CA ARG A 287 5.23 2.18 25.61
C ARG A 287 3.75 2.55 25.74
N GLY A 288 2.87 2.03 24.88
CA GLY A 288 1.42 2.09 25.10
C GLY A 288 0.72 3.27 24.44
N ASP A 289 1.31 3.86 23.39
CA ASP A 289 0.74 4.99 22.63
C ASP A 289 -0.53 4.63 21.82
N ARG A 290 -1.01 3.38 21.93
CA ARG A 290 -2.14 2.82 21.17
C ARG A 290 -3.07 1.97 22.06
N PRO A 291 -3.84 2.60 22.97
CA PRO A 291 -4.76 1.88 23.86
C PRO A 291 -5.87 1.15 23.08
N ASP A 292 -6.19 1.61 21.88
CA ASP A 292 -7.10 0.99 20.92
C ASP A 292 -6.66 -0.44 20.53
N ILE A 293 -5.35 -0.68 20.43
CA ILE A 293 -4.78 -2.01 20.11
C ILE A 293 -4.40 -2.77 21.38
N ALA A 294 -3.87 -2.08 22.38
CA ALA A 294 -3.39 -2.67 23.63
C ALA A 294 -4.50 -3.35 24.45
N GLN A 295 -5.69 -2.72 24.55
CA GLN A 295 -6.79 -3.28 25.33
C GLN A 295 -7.36 -4.58 24.73
N PRO A 296 -7.64 -4.67 23.41
CA PRO A 296 -8.01 -5.94 22.79
C PRO A 296 -6.93 -7.02 22.94
N LEU A 297 -5.64 -6.69 22.82
CA LEU A 297 -4.54 -7.64 23.05
C LEU A 297 -4.58 -8.24 24.46
N GLY A 298 -4.84 -7.43 25.49
CA GLY A 298 -4.98 -7.91 26.86
C GLY A 298 -6.18 -8.86 27.07
N ARG A 299 -7.18 -8.80 26.18
CA ARG A 299 -8.36 -9.68 26.20
C ARG A 299 -8.22 -10.88 25.25
N ASN A 300 -7.27 -10.83 24.32
CA ASN A 300 -7.07 -11.86 23.29
C ASN A 300 -6.68 -13.19 23.94
N PRO A 301 -7.40 -14.30 23.66
CA PRO A 301 -7.14 -15.60 24.29
C PRO A 301 -5.74 -16.13 23.98
N VAL A 302 -5.24 -15.95 22.75
CA VAL A 302 -3.90 -16.41 22.35
C VAL A 302 -2.82 -15.70 23.17
N VAL A 303 -2.96 -14.38 23.37
CA VAL A 303 -2.03 -13.60 24.20
C VAL A 303 -2.12 -14.02 25.66
N ARG A 304 -3.34 -14.21 26.20
CA ARG A 304 -3.55 -14.54 27.62
C ARG A 304 -3.05 -15.93 27.99
N ASP A 305 -3.12 -16.88 27.06
CA ASP A 305 -2.72 -18.27 27.27
C ASP A 305 -1.22 -18.50 26.98
N ASP A 306 -0.54 -17.56 26.33
CA ASP A 306 0.91 -17.59 26.08
C ASP A 306 1.67 -16.66 27.04
N GLU A 307 2.46 -17.26 27.94
CA GLU A 307 3.24 -16.52 28.95
C GLU A 307 4.16 -15.46 28.33
N ARG A 308 4.82 -15.78 27.21
CA ARG A 308 5.81 -14.89 26.59
C ARG A 308 5.14 -13.68 25.98
N LEU A 309 4.01 -13.88 25.29
CA LEU A 309 3.24 -12.78 24.72
C LEU A 309 2.67 -11.87 25.80
N LEU A 310 2.07 -12.45 26.85
CA LEU A 310 1.47 -11.65 27.93
C LEU A 310 2.52 -10.86 28.71
N ARG A 311 3.67 -11.47 29.02
CA ARG A 311 4.82 -10.77 29.63
C ARG A 311 5.28 -9.60 28.77
N ARG A 312 5.43 -9.83 27.46
CA ARG A 312 5.87 -8.79 26.53
C ARG A 312 4.86 -7.67 26.40
N LEU A 313 3.56 -7.99 26.41
CA LEU A 313 2.49 -6.99 26.45
C LEU A 313 2.63 -6.11 27.69
N ILE A 314 2.79 -6.69 28.88
CA ILE A 314 2.95 -5.94 30.15
C ILE A 314 4.14 -4.98 30.06
N GLN A 315 5.28 -5.44 29.53
CA GLN A 315 6.47 -4.60 29.35
C GLN A 315 6.19 -3.42 28.38
N GLN A 316 5.51 -3.68 27.27
CA GLN A 316 5.25 -2.68 26.24
C GLN A 316 4.14 -1.69 26.63
N VAL A 317 3.22 -2.07 27.52
CA VAL A 317 2.13 -1.19 27.99
C VAL A 317 2.37 -0.64 29.39
N GLY A 318 3.60 -0.75 29.93
CA GLY A 318 3.90 -0.30 31.30
C GLY A 318 3.57 1.17 31.60
N GLY A 319 3.47 2.02 30.58
CA GLY A 319 2.99 3.41 30.69
C GLY A 319 1.45 3.56 30.70
N ASP A 320 0.72 2.62 30.09
CA ASP A 320 -0.74 2.51 30.20
C ASP A 320 -1.10 1.68 31.44
N SER A 321 -1.20 2.36 32.57
CA SER A 321 -1.52 1.74 33.85
C SER A 321 -2.77 0.84 33.83
N VAL A 322 -3.81 1.18 33.06
CA VAL A 322 -5.07 0.42 33.06
C VAL A 322 -4.87 -0.92 32.37
N THR A 323 -4.33 -0.89 31.15
CA THR A 323 -4.07 -2.12 30.39
C THR A 323 -2.98 -2.96 31.04
N CYS A 324 -1.95 -2.32 31.59
CA CYS A 324 -0.87 -3.01 32.30
C CYS A 324 -1.38 -3.77 33.51
N HIS A 325 -2.14 -3.12 34.41
CA HIS A 325 -2.66 -3.80 35.61
C HIS A 325 -3.64 -4.91 35.26
N ALA A 326 -4.46 -4.75 34.22
CA ALA A 326 -5.37 -5.80 33.75
C ALA A 326 -4.59 -7.02 33.23
N ALA A 327 -3.56 -6.81 32.41
CA ALA A 327 -2.69 -7.88 31.91
C ALA A 327 -1.89 -8.55 33.03
N LEU A 328 -1.36 -7.76 33.98
CA LEU A 328 -0.60 -8.24 35.13
C LEU A 328 -1.45 -9.11 36.06
N ALA A 329 -2.71 -8.76 36.29
CA ALA A 329 -3.63 -9.57 37.10
C ALA A 329 -3.87 -10.96 36.47
N ILE A 330 -4.02 -11.01 35.13
CA ILE A 330 -4.14 -12.28 34.40
C ILE A 330 -2.83 -13.07 34.51
N TYR A 331 -1.69 -12.41 34.33
CA TYR A 331 -0.38 -13.05 34.42
C TYR A 331 -0.14 -13.65 35.83
N ALA A 332 -0.37 -12.87 36.89
CA ALA A 332 -0.19 -13.29 38.28
C ALA A 332 -1.11 -14.45 38.69
N SER A 333 -2.26 -14.61 38.03
CA SER A 333 -3.16 -15.74 38.30
C SER A 333 -2.63 -17.09 37.82
N ARG A 334 -1.59 -17.10 36.98
CA ARG A 334 -1.09 -18.28 36.27
C ARG A 334 0.42 -18.51 36.41
N TRP A 335 1.19 -17.44 36.55
CA TRP A 335 2.66 -17.49 36.54
C TRP A 335 3.27 -16.65 37.68
N PRO A 336 4.47 -17.00 38.16
CA PRO A 336 5.15 -16.24 39.20
C PRO A 336 5.60 -14.86 38.68
N LEU A 337 5.40 -13.82 39.49
CA LEU A 337 5.76 -12.42 39.21
C LEU A 337 7.27 -12.16 39.30
N GLU A 338 7.97 -12.98 40.08
CA GLU A 338 9.43 -12.95 40.22
C GLU A 338 10.01 -14.25 39.67
N ARG A 339 11.06 -14.13 38.85
CA ARG A 339 11.89 -15.26 38.44
C ARG A 339 13.34 -15.02 38.81
N GLU A 340 13.95 -16.01 39.44
CA GLU A 340 15.40 -16.06 39.58
C GLU A 340 16.00 -16.47 38.25
N LEU A 341 16.82 -15.60 37.65
CA LEU A 341 17.60 -15.94 36.47
C LEU A 341 18.94 -16.54 36.89
N PRO A 342 19.40 -17.64 36.27
CA PRO A 342 20.73 -18.17 36.53
C PRO A 342 21.76 -17.10 36.16
N SER A 343 22.58 -16.70 37.13
CA SER A 343 23.67 -15.77 36.89
C SER A 343 24.71 -16.44 35.97
N ILE A 344 25.16 -15.70 34.95
CA ILE A 344 26.28 -16.12 34.08
C ILE A 344 27.59 -16.18 34.88
N ASP A 345 27.66 -15.48 36.03
CA ASP A 345 28.78 -15.52 36.97
C ASP A 345 28.32 -16.02 38.37
N PRO A 346 28.83 -17.15 38.88
CA PRO A 346 28.45 -17.66 40.21
C PRO A 346 28.84 -16.74 41.38
N ARG A 347 29.59 -15.65 41.15
CA ARG A 347 29.94 -14.64 42.16
C ARG A 347 29.02 -13.41 42.19
N LEU A 348 28.18 -13.21 41.17
CA LEU A 348 27.17 -12.15 41.19
C LEU A 348 25.91 -12.64 41.92
N ALA A 349 25.29 -11.76 42.71
CA ALA A 349 24.01 -12.05 43.36
C ALA A 349 22.98 -12.51 42.32
N ARG A 350 22.08 -13.43 42.71
CA ARG A 350 20.98 -13.87 41.85
C ARG A 350 20.21 -12.63 41.39
N PHE A 351 20.03 -12.49 40.08
CA PHE A 351 19.20 -11.42 39.53
C PHE A 351 17.74 -11.91 39.54
N SER A 352 16.87 -11.19 40.24
CA SER A 352 15.44 -11.35 40.11
C SER A 352 14.93 -10.41 39.02
N GLU A 353 14.27 -10.97 38.01
CA GLU A 353 13.45 -10.18 37.09
C GLU A 353 12.05 -10.09 37.72
N SER A 354 11.65 -8.88 38.14
CA SER A 354 10.30 -8.59 38.59
C SER A 354 9.50 -7.98 37.45
N ILE A 355 8.34 -8.58 37.14
CA ILE A 355 7.36 -7.96 36.25
C ILE A 355 6.51 -7.02 37.09
N GLY A 356 6.51 -5.74 36.71
CA GLY A 356 5.68 -4.73 37.36
C GLY A 356 5.13 -3.74 36.35
N CYS A 357 4.02 -3.12 36.73
CA CYS A 357 3.55 -1.89 36.10
C CYS A 357 4.15 -0.70 36.84
N ALA A 358 4.26 0.46 36.19
CA ALA A 358 4.44 1.70 36.93
C ALA A 358 3.35 1.78 38.03
N GLY A 359 3.70 2.30 39.21
CA GLY A 359 2.79 2.36 40.36
C GLY A 359 1.41 2.91 39.98
N PRO A 360 0.34 2.58 40.75
CA PRO A 360 -1.01 2.94 40.38
C PRO A 360 -1.05 4.41 40.00
N PRO A 361 -1.69 4.77 38.87
CA PRO A 361 -1.84 6.17 38.52
C PRO A 361 -2.47 6.80 39.75
N ASP A 362 -1.83 7.85 40.27
CA ASP A 362 -2.31 8.58 41.43
C ASP A 362 -3.83 8.72 41.32
N LEU A 363 -4.58 8.01 42.16
CA LEU A 363 -6.04 7.90 42.05
C LEU A 363 -6.72 9.25 42.37
N THR A 364 -5.96 10.26 42.77
CA THR A 364 -6.40 11.67 42.78
C THR A 364 -6.49 12.28 41.38
N ARG A 365 -5.87 11.65 40.36
CA ARG A 365 -6.28 11.75 38.95
C ARG A 365 -7.44 10.78 38.69
N LEU A 366 -8.59 11.06 39.31
CA LEU A 366 -9.87 10.73 38.67
C LEU A 366 -9.75 11.14 37.20
N ALA A 367 -9.95 10.18 36.29
CA ALA A 367 -9.81 10.33 34.85
C ALA A 367 -10.07 11.78 34.44
N LEU A 368 -8.98 12.51 34.15
CA LEU A 368 -9.12 13.86 33.64
C LEU A 368 -10.07 13.73 32.46
N PRO A 369 -11.16 14.50 32.40
CA PRO A 369 -12.06 14.43 31.26
C PRO A 369 -11.22 14.45 29.98
N THR A 370 -11.48 13.54 29.04
CA THR A 370 -10.70 13.44 27.81
C THR A 370 -11.55 13.80 26.60
N ILE A 371 -10.88 14.16 25.51
CA ILE A 371 -11.53 14.21 24.20
C ILE A 371 -11.25 12.87 23.54
N ARG A 372 -12.27 12.02 23.43
CA ARG A 372 -12.15 10.73 22.74
C ARG A 372 -12.50 10.90 21.28
N VAL A 373 -11.81 10.18 20.42
CA VAL A 373 -12.02 10.28 18.98
C VAL A 373 -12.14 8.87 18.41
N ALA A 374 -13.17 8.65 17.60
CA ALA A 374 -13.42 7.40 16.92
C ALA A 374 -13.51 7.65 15.42
N HIS A 375 -12.72 6.92 14.63
CA HIS A 375 -12.96 6.83 13.19
C HIS A 375 -14.26 6.05 12.97
N LEU A 376 -15.18 6.62 12.19
CA LEU A 376 -16.44 5.95 11.90
C LEU A 376 -16.33 5.17 10.60
N CYS A 377 -15.98 5.87 9.52
CA CYS A 377 -15.89 5.34 8.17
C CYS A 377 -15.30 6.41 7.24
N GLY A 378 -14.85 6.03 6.03
CA GLY A 378 -14.41 7.00 5.02
C GLY A 378 -13.52 8.09 5.59
N THR A 379 -13.94 9.35 5.45
CA THR A 379 -13.25 10.53 6.02
C THR A 379 -13.89 11.09 7.29
N MET A 380 -14.83 10.38 7.92
CA MET A 380 -15.64 10.87 9.05
C MET A 380 -15.15 10.33 10.40
N PHE A 381 -15.12 11.22 11.38
CA PHE A 381 -14.66 10.99 12.74
C PHE A 381 -15.69 11.54 13.74
N ARG A 382 -15.90 10.81 14.83
CA ARG A 382 -16.71 11.25 15.98
C ARG A 382 -15.80 11.64 17.12
N LEU A 383 -15.98 12.85 17.64
CA LEU A 383 -15.27 13.37 18.80
C LEU A 383 -16.25 13.46 19.98
N ARG A 384 -15.80 13.04 21.17
CA ARG A 384 -16.55 13.11 22.42
C ARG A 384 -15.79 13.97 23.39
N ASN A 385 -16.39 15.07 23.84
CA ASN A 385 -15.80 15.93 24.85
C ASN A 385 -16.38 15.59 26.22
N GLU A 386 -15.54 15.04 27.10
CA GLU A 386 -15.90 14.75 28.49
C GLU A 386 -15.63 15.97 29.41
N PHE A 387 -15.05 17.07 28.90
CA PHE A 387 -14.78 18.26 29.71
C PHE A 387 -16.08 18.99 30.07
N ALA A 388 -16.11 19.54 31.29
CA ALA A 388 -17.18 20.45 31.74
C ALA A 388 -17.17 21.78 30.99
N THR A 389 -16.10 22.08 30.24
CA THR A 389 -15.93 23.26 29.41
C THR A 389 -15.92 22.89 27.92
N ALA A 390 -16.21 23.87 27.06
CA ALA A 390 -15.96 23.72 25.63
C ALA A 390 -14.47 23.43 25.37
N ALA A 391 -14.18 22.78 24.24
CA ALA A 391 -12.82 22.50 23.81
C ALA A 391 -12.62 22.93 22.36
N ASP A 392 -11.63 23.80 22.14
CA ASP A 392 -11.21 24.23 20.82
C ASP A 392 -10.20 23.25 20.25
N ILE A 393 -10.59 22.57 19.17
CA ILE A 393 -9.78 21.56 18.51
C ILE A 393 -9.32 22.10 17.17
N THR A 394 -8.02 22.20 16.97
CA THR A 394 -7.45 22.39 15.63
C THR A 394 -7.01 21.06 15.06
N TRP A 395 -6.96 20.95 13.73
CA TRP A 395 -6.61 19.70 13.09
C TRP A 395 -5.93 19.91 11.74
N ASP A 396 -5.13 18.93 11.33
CA ASP A 396 -4.52 18.86 10.01
C ASP A 396 -4.52 17.45 9.44
N VAL A 397 -4.47 17.35 8.10
CA VAL A 397 -4.22 16.11 7.36
C VAL A 397 -2.90 16.28 6.58
N PRO A 398 -1.77 15.84 7.15
CA PRO A 398 -0.44 16.06 6.58
C PRO A 398 -0.32 15.53 5.16
N GLY A 399 0.38 16.28 4.32
CA GLY A 399 0.59 15.94 2.91
C GLY A 399 -0.56 16.32 1.97
N THR A 400 -1.71 16.79 2.50
CA THR A 400 -2.85 17.25 1.70
C THR A 400 -3.04 18.77 1.74
N GLY A 401 -2.45 19.44 2.73
CA GLY A 401 -2.66 20.87 2.99
C GLY A 401 -3.99 21.17 3.72
N GLU A 402 -4.78 20.15 4.03
CA GLU A 402 -6.05 20.29 4.71
C GLU A 402 -5.85 20.59 6.20
N VAL A 403 -6.48 21.66 6.68
CA VAL A 403 -6.46 22.10 8.08
C VAL A 403 -7.85 22.63 8.47
N GLY A 404 -8.16 22.59 9.76
CA GLY A 404 -9.40 23.19 10.24
C GLY A 404 -9.47 23.32 11.76
N GLN A 405 -10.62 23.81 12.22
CA GLN A 405 -10.94 24.00 13.62
C GLN A 405 -12.36 23.51 13.91
N LEU A 406 -12.56 22.90 15.07
CA LEU A 406 -13.83 22.39 15.57
C LEU A 406 -13.95 22.73 17.05
N VAL A 407 -15.09 23.32 17.46
CA VAL A 407 -15.39 23.56 18.87
C VAL A 407 -16.31 22.44 19.36
N LEU A 408 -15.85 21.69 20.35
CA LEU A 408 -16.70 20.72 21.05
C LEU A 408 -17.36 21.40 22.25
N LEU A 409 -18.68 21.33 22.32
CA LEU A 409 -19.44 21.91 23.43
C LEU A 409 -19.05 21.29 24.78
N PRO A 410 -19.26 21.97 25.92
CA PRO A 410 -19.12 21.35 27.23
C PRO A 410 -20.08 20.16 27.41
N ARG A 411 -19.70 19.16 28.20
CA ARG A 411 -20.61 18.02 28.50
C ARG A 411 -21.88 18.43 29.26
N GLY A 412 -21.84 19.57 29.97
CA GLY A 412 -22.93 19.98 30.87
C GLY A 412 -23.23 18.93 31.93
N HIS A 413 -24.51 18.51 32.03
CA HIS A 413 -24.97 17.44 32.92
C HIS A 413 -24.88 16.03 32.31
N ARG A 414 -24.51 15.91 31.03
CA ARG A 414 -24.37 14.64 30.32
C ARG A 414 -22.98 14.04 30.60
N PRO A 415 -22.76 12.73 30.39
CA PRO A 415 -21.44 12.13 30.55
C PRO A 415 -20.40 12.70 29.57
N TYR A 416 -20.83 13.11 28.38
CA TYR A 416 -20.03 13.76 27.34
C TYR A 416 -20.93 14.59 26.41
N SER A 417 -20.33 15.49 25.62
CA SER A 417 -20.92 16.05 24.39
C SER A 417 -20.29 15.41 23.17
N GLU A 418 -20.94 15.49 22.00
CA GLU A 418 -20.44 14.93 20.74
C GLU A 418 -20.24 16.01 19.69
N GLY A 419 -19.27 15.80 18.80
CA GLY A 419 -19.05 16.55 17.58
C GLY A 419 -18.53 15.64 16.48
N TRP A 420 -18.69 16.08 15.23
CA TRP A 420 -18.28 15.32 14.05
C TRP A 420 -17.28 16.12 13.25
N LEU A 421 -16.29 15.41 12.70
CA LEU A 421 -15.26 15.97 11.84
C LEU A 421 -15.17 15.12 10.59
N THR A 422 -15.26 15.75 9.43
CA THR A 422 -15.12 15.07 8.13
C THR A 422 -13.99 15.72 7.37
N THR A 423 -13.00 14.92 6.96
CA THR A 423 -11.92 15.41 6.10
C THR A 423 -12.30 15.33 4.61
N LEU A 424 -11.76 16.20 3.79
CA LEU A 424 -11.89 16.18 2.33
C LEU A 424 -11.06 15.04 1.74
N ASN A 425 -9.85 14.86 2.28
CA ASN A 425 -8.90 13.87 1.79
C ASN A 425 -8.77 12.72 2.77
N ARG A 426 -8.48 11.53 2.23
CA ARG A 426 -8.00 10.42 3.05
C ARG A 426 -6.54 10.68 3.46
N GLY A 427 -6.21 10.31 4.68
CA GLY A 427 -4.90 10.51 5.27
C GLY A 427 -4.90 10.27 6.77
N THR A 428 -3.88 10.81 7.43
CA THR A 428 -3.77 10.77 8.89
C THR A 428 -4.30 12.07 9.45
N LEU A 429 -5.44 12.03 10.14
CA LEU A 429 -5.95 13.18 10.87
C LEU A 429 -5.12 13.35 12.14
N ARG A 430 -4.57 14.54 12.37
CA ARG A 430 -3.97 14.91 13.67
C ARG A 430 -4.85 15.98 14.31
N LEU A 431 -5.09 15.83 15.60
CA LEU A 431 -5.93 16.73 16.39
C LEU A 431 -5.08 17.36 17.48
N TYR A 432 -5.23 18.66 17.63
CA TYR A 432 -4.50 19.49 18.58
C TYR A 432 -5.50 20.24 19.47
N ARG A 433 -5.10 20.45 20.71
CA ARG A 433 -5.77 21.33 21.66
C ARG A 433 -4.71 22.16 22.35
N ASP A 434 -4.94 23.46 22.50
CA ASP A 434 -3.98 24.37 23.15
C ASP A 434 -2.57 24.29 22.52
N GLY A 435 -2.51 24.08 21.20
CA GLY A 435 -1.26 23.91 20.44
C GLY A 435 -0.55 22.58 20.64
N ARG A 436 -1.12 21.64 21.40
CA ARG A 436 -0.54 20.30 21.65
C ARG A 436 -1.38 19.22 20.98
N MET A 437 -0.70 18.34 20.26
CA MET A 437 -1.33 17.19 19.62
C MET A 437 -1.79 16.19 20.69
N PHE A 438 -3.04 15.72 20.60
CA PHE A 438 -3.59 14.75 21.54
C PHE A 438 -4.15 13.49 20.89
N ALA A 439 -4.38 13.51 19.57
CA ALA A 439 -4.82 12.33 18.82
C ALA A 439 -4.27 12.34 17.39
N ILE A 440 -3.95 11.14 16.89
CA ILE A 440 -3.54 10.87 15.52
C ILE A 440 -4.34 9.66 15.05
N ILE A 441 -5.11 9.79 13.97
CA ILE A 441 -6.01 8.74 13.50
C ILE A 441 -5.92 8.63 11.99
N GLY A 442 -5.51 7.45 11.51
CA GLY A 442 -5.52 7.13 10.09
C GLY A 442 -6.91 6.76 9.61
N ASN A 443 -7.34 7.30 8.47
CA ASN A 443 -8.57 6.91 7.80
C ASN A 443 -8.33 6.26 6.42
N SER A 444 -7.10 5.79 6.19
CA SER A 444 -6.63 5.20 4.93
C SER A 444 -7.12 3.77 4.66
N GLY A 445 -7.58 3.03 5.69
CA GLY A 445 -7.96 1.61 5.58
C GLY A 445 -9.41 1.26 5.94
N GLY A 446 -10.24 2.23 6.34
CA GLY A 446 -11.63 1.96 6.68
C GLY A 446 -12.50 1.65 5.46
N ARG A 447 -13.60 0.91 5.66
CA ARG A 447 -14.67 0.85 4.65
C ARG A 447 -15.00 2.30 4.23
N PRO A 448 -15.27 2.58 2.93
CA PRO A 448 -15.97 3.81 2.62
C PRO A 448 -17.16 3.88 3.56
N CYS A 449 -17.52 5.07 4.04
CA CYS A 449 -18.84 5.20 4.63
C CYS A 449 -19.76 4.51 3.64
N GLN A 450 -20.43 3.43 4.07
CA GLN A 450 -21.62 2.99 3.35
C GLN A 450 -22.33 4.29 3.11
N ASP A 451 -22.51 4.66 1.83
CA ASP A 451 -23.03 5.96 1.44
C ASP A 451 -24.04 6.28 2.51
N ALA A 452 -23.69 7.22 3.42
CA ALA A 452 -24.55 7.49 4.56
C ALA A 452 -25.88 7.67 3.88
N ASP A 453 -26.89 6.88 4.25
CA ASP A 453 -28.09 6.77 3.45
C ASP A 453 -28.72 8.17 3.49
N THR A 454 -28.24 9.00 2.56
CA THR A 454 -28.44 10.44 2.38
C THR A 454 -29.71 10.60 1.61
N ILE A 455 -30.22 9.50 1.03
CA ILE A 455 -31.57 9.37 0.54
C ILE A 455 -32.46 9.65 1.75
N PRO A 456 -33.09 10.82 1.75
CA PRO A 456 -33.96 11.18 2.85
C PRO A 456 -35.10 10.16 2.90
N PRO A 457 -35.70 9.93 4.07
CA PRO A 457 -36.86 9.05 4.17
C PRO A 457 -37.89 9.37 3.09
N VAL A 458 -38.39 8.34 2.41
CA VAL A 458 -39.42 8.50 1.38
C VAL A 458 -40.65 9.10 2.04
N VAL A 459 -41.01 10.31 1.62
CA VAL A 459 -42.24 10.95 2.08
C VAL A 459 -43.40 10.36 1.29
N PRO A 460 -44.50 9.95 1.93
CA PRO A 460 -45.70 9.53 1.21
C PRO A 460 -46.14 10.64 0.24
N LEU A 461 -46.46 10.26 -1.01
CA LEU A 461 -47.05 11.17 -1.99
C LEU A 461 -48.24 11.88 -1.34
N ALA A 462 -48.12 13.19 -1.17
CA ALA A 462 -49.00 14.01 -0.35
C ALA A 462 -50.48 13.79 -0.71
N ARG A 463 -51.13 12.89 0.01
CA ARG A 463 -52.53 13.05 0.36
C ARG A 463 -52.46 13.82 1.66
N LEU A 464 -52.88 15.08 1.65
CA LEU A 464 -53.21 15.84 2.86
C LEU A 464 -54.38 15.14 3.56
N PHE A 465 -54.14 13.94 4.07
CA PHE A 465 -55.03 13.19 4.92
C PHE A 465 -54.49 13.43 6.32
N PHE A 466 -55.01 14.47 6.98
CA PHE A 466 -54.94 14.52 8.44
C PHE A 466 -55.82 13.35 8.90
N PRO A 467 -55.26 12.28 9.49
CA PRO A 467 -56.07 11.15 9.92
C PRO A 467 -57.14 11.64 10.93
N ASP A 468 -58.33 11.04 10.90
CA ASP A 468 -59.51 11.49 11.66
C ASP A 468 -59.29 11.54 13.19
N ASP A 469 -58.21 10.93 13.68
CA ASP A 469 -57.76 10.94 15.07
C ASP A 469 -56.96 12.20 15.49
N THR A 470 -56.65 13.08 14.54
CA THR A 470 -56.01 14.39 14.80
C THR A 470 -56.94 15.41 15.46
N GLY A 471 -58.21 15.10 15.73
CA GLY A 471 -59.11 15.99 16.49
C GLY A 471 -58.65 16.32 17.92
N GLN A 472 -57.56 15.72 18.37
CA GLN A 472 -56.97 15.88 19.69
C GLN A 472 -56.00 17.08 19.75
N SER A 473 -56.45 18.15 20.40
CA SER A 473 -55.67 19.39 20.55
C SER A 473 -55.31 19.73 22.00
N VAL A 474 -54.25 20.50 22.19
CA VAL A 474 -53.86 21.12 23.47
C VAL A 474 -53.79 22.65 23.31
N ALA A 475 -54.11 23.37 24.38
CA ALA A 475 -53.94 24.83 24.48
C ALA A 475 -52.79 25.15 25.44
N ALA A 476 -52.03 26.20 25.14
CA ALA A 476 -50.85 26.58 25.94
C ALA A 476 -51.20 27.05 27.35
N ASP A 477 -52.37 27.67 27.50
CA ASP A 477 -52.95 28.10 28.76
C ASP A 477 -54.48 28.03 28.66
N SER A 478 -55.18 28.29 29.77
CA SER A 478 -56.65 28.25 29.83
C SER A 478 -57.34 29.41 29.10
N GLY A 479 -56.59 30.39 28.56
CA GLY A 479 -57.12 31.59 27.90
C GLY A 479 -56.74 31.74 26.42
N SER A 480 -55.84 30.90 25.91
CA SER A 480 -55.28 31.00 24.57
C SER A 480 -56.24 30.40 23.56
N THR A 481 -56.52 31.18 22.52
CA THR A 481 -57.27 30.73 21.34
C THR A 481 -56.42 29.85 20.42
N ALA A 482 -55.10 29.77 20.65
CA ALA A 482 -54.21 28.94 19.85
C ALA A 482 -54.25 27.49 20.36
N ARG A 483 -54.83 26.61 19.53
CA ARG A 483 -54.83 25.18 19.74
C ARG A 483 -53.80 24.52 18.84
N TYR A 484 -53.11 23.51 19.36
CA TYR A 484 -52.11 22.74 18.63
C TYR A 484 -52.50 21.27 18.61
N TYR A 485 -52.23 20.59 17.50
CA TYR A 485 -52.39 19.15 17.41
C TYR A 485 -51.43 18.45 18.36
N ARG A 486 -51.94 17.55 19.20
CA ARG A 486 -51.11 16.87 20.23
C ARG A 486 -50.11 15.88 19.65
N THR A 487 -50.47 15.28 18.51
CA THR A 487 -49.70 14.21 17.86
C THR A 487 -48.99 14.67 16.61
N LEU A 488 -49.07 15.94 16.22
CA LEU A 488 -48.53 16.42 14.94
C LEU A 488 -47.54 17.56 15.13
N MET A 489 -46.31 17.34 14.70
CA MET A 489 -45.21 18.30 14.81
C MET A 489 -44.58 18.57 13.45
N ARG A 490 -44.07 19.79 13.30
CA ARG A 490 -43.26 20.20 12.16
C ARG A 490 -41.79 20.21 12.60
N VAL A 491 -40.97 19.35 12.01
CA VAL A 491 -39.56 19.18 12.38
C VAL A 491 -38.66 19.44 11.17
N THR A 492 -37.72 20.36 11.33
CA THR A 492 -36.67 20.66 10.35
C THR A 492 -35.38 20.05 10.85
N PHE A 493 -34.72 19.24 10.02
CA PHE A 493 -33.36 18.77 10.28
C PHE A 493 -32.35 19.69 9.57
N TYR A 494 -31.12 19.78 10.09
CA TYR A 494 -30.05 20.49 9.40
C TYR A 494 -29.78 19.88 8.02
N ASP A 495 -29.31 20.68 7.07
CA ASP A 495 -28.86 20.26 5.74
C ASP A 495 -27.73 19.21 5.77
N THR A 496 -26.98 19.16 6.89
CA THR A 496 -25.93 18.18 7.18
C THR A 496 -26.44 16.87 7.80
N THR A 497 -27.73 16.76 8.10
CA THR A 497 -28.31 15.57 8.76
C THR A 497 -28.57 14.46 7.74
N GLY A 498 -27.89 13.31 7.91
CA GLY A 498 -28.06 12.15 7.04
C GLY A 498 -29.43 11.48 7.19
N GLY A 499 -29.95 10.84 6.14
CA GLY A 499 -31.24 10.16 6.19
C GLY A 499 -31.28 9.00 7.20
N ASP A 500 -30.13 8.39 7.50
CA ASP A 500 -29.97 7.38 8.55
C ASP A 500 -30.20 7.99 9.94
N GLN A 501 -29.67 9.18 10.21
CA GLN A 501 -29.94 9.93 11.43
C GLN A 501 -31.42 10.31 11.54
N VAL A 502 -32.03 10.72 10.43
CA VAL A 502 -33.48 10.98 10.39
C VAL A 502 -34.27 9.70 10.70
N ARG A 503 -33.95 8.55 10.08
CA ARG A 503 -34.62 7.27 10.36
C ARG A 503 -34.46 6.83 11.82
N ASN A 504 -33.26 6.94 12.38
CA ASN A 504 -33.00 6.62 13.79
C ASN A 504 -33.79 7.53 14.74
N ALA A 505 -33.90 8.82 14.42
CA ALA A 505 -34.73 9.74 15.21
C ALA A 505 -36.21 9.38 15.13
N LEU A 506 -36.72 9.05 13.93
CA LEU A 506 -38.10 8.59 13.74
C LEU A 506 -38.38 7.29 14.51
N GLU A 507 -37.46 6.34 14.47
CA GLU A 507 -37.59 5.09 15.22
C GLU A 507 -37.59 5.35 16.73
N HIS A 508 -36.66 6.19 17.22
CA HIS A 508 -36.55 6.54 18.64
C HIS A 508 -37.81 7.21 19.19
N TRP A 509 -38.42 8.12 18.43
CA TRP A 509 -39.65 8.81 18.83
C TRP A 509 -40.92 8.01 18.52
N HIS A 510 -40.80 6.84 17.88
CA HIS A 510 -41.92 6.10 17.30
C HIS A 510 -42.79 6.98 16.39
N ALA A 511 -42.14 7.84 15.60
CA ALA A 511 -42.79 8.82 14.75
C ALA A 511 -42.96 8.31 13.32
N ALA A 512 -44.04 8.77 12.66
CA ALA A 512 -44.31 8.48 11.26
C ALA A 512 -44.36 9.78 10.45
N ILE A 513 -43.75 9.79 9.25
CA ILE A 513 -43.83 10.94 8.34
C ILE A 513 -45.20 10.95 7.68
N VAL A 514 -45.93 12.07 7.81
CA VAL A 514 -47.24 12.25 7.16
C VAL A 514 -47.18 13.19 5.96
N ALA A 515 -46.23 14.13 5.94
CA ALA A 515 -46.00 15.06 4.83
C ALA A 515 -44.61 15.72 4.97
N GLY A 516 -44.25 16.57 4.01
CA GLY A 516 -43.02 17.36 4.06
C GLY A 516 -41.91 16.80 3.18
N GLY A 517 -40.66 16.96 3.61
CA GLY A 517 -39.49 16.56 2.83
C GLY A 517 -38.18 16.85 3.56
N PRO A 518 -37.04 16.54 2.92
CA PRO A 518 -35.73 16.97 3.40
C PRO A 518 -35.58 18.50 3.39
N TYR A 519 -34.56 18.98 4.11
CA TYR A 519 -34.15 20.38 4.12
C TYR A 519 -34.12 20.98 2.68
N PRO A 520 -34.65 22.20 2.48
CA PRO A 520 -35.16 23.14 3.48
C PRO A 520 -36.63 22.91 3.87
N THR A 521 -37.27 21.87 3.35
CA THR A 521 -38.65 21.55 3.69
C THR A 521 -38.69 20.87 5.06
N PRO A 522 -39.61 21.23 5.97
CA PRO A 522 -39.77 20.49 7.22
C PRO A 522 -40.55 19.19 6.99
N TYR A 523 -40.26 18.16 7.77
CA TYR A 523 -41.13 17.00 7.90
C TYR A 523 -42.32 17.32 8.80
N PHE A 524 -43.50 16.82 8.43
CA PHE A 524 -44.64 16.73 9.32
C PHE A 524 -44.66 15.33 9.89
N LEU A 525 -44.45 15.23 11.20
CA LEU A 525 -44.32 13.97 11.92
C LEU A 525 -45.54 13.74 12.79
N ARG A 526 -46.10 12.54 12.69
CA ARG A 526 -47.06 12.00 13.64
C ARG A 526 -46.32 11.29 14.76
N LEU A 527 -46.54 11.70 16.00
CA LEU A 527 -45.92 11.14 17.21
C LEU A 527 -46.97 10.47 18.11
N PRO A 528 -46.55 9.62 19.06
CA PRO A 528 -47.43 9.16 20.15
C PRO A 528 -48.04 10.34 20.91
N ASP A 529 -49.30 10.22 21.36
CA ASP A 529 -49.98 11.29 22.13
C ASP A 529 -49.28 11.50 23.48
N PRO A 530 -48.70 12.68 23.75
CA PRO A 530 -48.06 12.97 25.03
C PRO A 530 -49.08 13.16 26.18
N GLY A 531 -50.38 13.18 25.87
CA GLY A 531 -51.47 13.40 26.81
C GLY A 531 -52.07 14.81 26.71
N ALA A 532 -53.14 15.08 27.47
CA ALA A 532 -53.94 16.29 27.32
C ALA A 532 -53.35 17.55 27.99
N ARG A 533 -52.23 17.43 28.70
CA ARG A 533 -51.61 18.52 29.46
C ARG A 533 -50.56 19.25 28.62
N TRP A 534 -50.57 20.58 28.65
CA TRP A 534 -49.55 21.39 27.97
C TRP A 534 -48.13 21.03 28.40
N SER A 535 -47.89 20.76 29.68
CA SER A 535 -46.56 20.42 30.19
C SER A 535 -45.98 19.15 29.55
N ALA A 536 -46.82 18.17 29.22
CA ALA A 536 -46.37 16.94 28.56
C ALA A 536 -46.07 17.19 27.08
N PHE A 537 -46.88 18.03 26.43
CA PHE A 537 -46.67 18.48 25.06
C PHE A 537 -45.40 19.33 24.92
N ASP A 538 -45.16 20.26 25.84
CA ASP A 538 -43.98 21.12 25.86
C ASP A 538 -42.70 20.32 26.15
N SER A 539 -42.78 19.32 27.04
CA SER A 539 -41.67 18.38 27.29
C SER A 539 -41.31 17.56 26.04
N LEU A 540 -42.31 17.09 25.28
CA LEU A 540 -42.10 16.42 24.00
C LEU A 540 -41.42 17.37 22.99
N LEU A 541 -41.91 18.61 22.88
CA LEU A 541 -41.34 19.60 21.98
C LEU A 541 -39.88 19.95 22.34
N GLY A 542 -39.56 20.05 23.63
CA GLY A 542 -38.20 20.19 24.13
C GLY A 542 -37.30 19.00 23.74
N ALA A 543 -37.79 17.77 23.95
CA ALA A 543 -37.03 16.57 23.59
C ALA A 543 -36.75 16.46 22.08
N LEU A 544 -37.69 16.89 21.23
CA LEU A 544 -37.49 16.95 19.78
C LEU A 544 -36.39 17.96 19.42
N ARG A 545 -36.38 19.15 20.04
CA ARG A 545 -35.36 20.18 19.79
C ARG A 545 -33.97 19.77 20.27
N ASP A 546 -33.90 19.02 21.36
CA ASP A 546 -32.63 18.55 21.94
C ASP A 546 -32.02 17.35 21.21
N THR A 547 -32.69 16.83 20.18
CA THR A 547 -32.22 15.67 19.42
C THR A 547 -31.15 16.07 18.40
N PRO A 548 -29.99 15.38 18.37
CA PRO A 548 -28.93 15.67 17.40
C PRO A 548 -29.44 15.64 15.96
N GLY A 549 -29.07 16.66 15.17
CA GLY A 549 -29.49 16.82 13.77
C GLY A 549 -30.80 17.59 13.57
N VAL A 550 -31.59 17.82 14.62
CA VAL A 550 -32.79 18.68 14.52
C VAL A 550 -32.37 20.14 14.57
N GLN A 551 -32.71 20.90 13.53
CA GLN A 551 -32.53 22.35 13.48
C GLN A 551 -33.63 23.06 14.26
N ASP A 552 -34.88 22.63 14.07
CA ASP A 552 -36.04 23.26 14.67
C ASP A 552 -37.21 22.27 14.80
N ALA A 553 -38.01 22.46 15.84
CA ALA A 553 -39.29 21.77 15.99
C ALA A 553 -40.38 22.77 16.41
N PHE A 554 -41.51 22.71 15.71
CA PHE A 554 -42.67 23.58 15.89
C PHE A 554 -43.96 22.78 16.02
N PRO A 555 -44.87 23.21 16.91
CA PRO A 555 -46.20 22.62 16.97
C PRO A 555 -47.02 23.03 15.74
N VAL A 556 -47.90 22.14 15.26
CA VAL A 556 -48.84 22.46 14.19
C VAL A 556 -50.14 22.99 14.79
N SER A 557 -50.54 24.21 14.43
CA SER A 557 -51.77 24.82 14.92
C SER A 557 -53.01 24.22 14.26
N VAL A 558 -54.06 24.07 15.07
CA VAL A 558 -55.40 23.76 14.60
C VAL A 558 -55.98 25.05 14.04
N ARG A 559 -56.21 25.10 12.73
CA ARG A 559 -56.91 26.22 12.12
C ARG A 559 -58.39 26.07 12.45
N GLU A 560 -58.89 26.82 13.43
CA GLU A 560 -60.34 26.95 13.59
C GLU A 560 -60.90 27.55 12.29
N ARG A 561 -61.86 26.87 11.66
CA ARG A 561 -62.66 27.49 10.61
C ARG A 561 -63.24 28.76 11.22
N ALA A 562 -62.94 29.91 10.63
CA ALA A 562 -63.71 31.11 10.89
C ALA A 562 -65.19 30.72 10.72
N ARG A 563 -65.98 30.88 11.79
CA ARG A 563 -67.43 30.73 11.67
C ARG A 563 -67.89 31.69 10.57
N PRO A 564 -68.70 31.24 9.60
CA PRO A 564 -69.22 32.11 8.56
C PRO A 564 -70.00 33.30 9.15
#